data_AF-A0A2I0QE25-F1
#
_entry.id   AF-A0A2I0QE25-F1
#
_cell.length_a   1.000
_cell.length_b   1.000
_cell.length_c   1.000
_cell.angle_alpha   90.00
_cell.angle_beta   90.00
_cell.angle_gamma   90.00
#
_symmetry.space_group_name_H-M   'P 1'
#
loop_
_entity.id
_entity.type
_entity.pdbx_description
1 polymer ?
#
loop_
_entity_poly.entity_id
_entity_poly.type
_entity_poly.pdbx_seq_one_letter_code
_entity_poly.pdbx_strand_id
1 'polypeptide(L)'
;MFEIIYILILALTIDLIFGEPKNRIHPVAGFGKLIGIIFKNNFILTHKSGIFKKIYGIILPIALVLLCILSCFELLNIISEQSGIAFILISAIILKFTFSIRAMEEHANAVSKELRNRNIMGARNSVSMLVGRETKNLNEKQIISAAIESVSENLVDGIMSPVFYF
;
A
#
# COMPACT_ATOMS: atom_id res chain seq x y z
N MET A 1 -14.37 18.25 15.32
CA MET A 1 -14.66 16.89 15.85
C MET A 1 -15.52 16.08 14.88
N PHE A 2 -16.68 16.56 14.44
CA PHE A 2 -17.51 15.83 13.45
C PHE A 2 -16.83 15.64 12.08
N GLU A 3 -15.98 16.57 11.65
CA GLU A 3 -15.24 16.49 10.39
C GLU A 3 -14.38 15.24 10.28
N ILE A 4 -13.71 14.83 11.36
CA ILE A 4 -12.86 13.62 11.40
C ILE A 4 -13.70 12.37 11.09
N ILE A 5 -14.90 12.30 11.68
CA ILE A 5 -15.83 11.18 11.44
C ILE A 5 -16.27 11.17 9.98
N TYR A 6 -16.60 12.33 9.40
CA TYR A 6 -16.98 12.42 7.99
C TYR A 6 -15.84 12.04 7.06
N ILE A 7 -14.60 12.47 7.35
CA ILE A 7 -13.41 12.12 6.58
C ILE A 7 -13.20 10.61 6.59
N LEU A 8 -13.24 9.99 7.77
CA LEU A 8 -13.05 8.55 7.92
C LEU A 8 -14.13 7.74 7.18
N ILE A 9 -15.41 8.07 7.38
CA ILE A 9 -16.53 7.39 6.71
C ILE A 9 -16.41 7.55 5.20
N LEU A 10 -16.06 8.74 4.71
CA LEU A 10 -15.92 9.00 3.28
C LEU A 10 -14.74 8.23 2.69
N ALA A 11 -13.58 8.22 3.35
CA ALA A 11 -12.40 7.46 2.90
C ALA A 11 -12.70 5.96 2.80
N LEU A 12 -13.33 5.38 3.83
CA LEU A 12 -13.76 3.98 3.83
C LEU A 12 -14.78 3.70 2.72
N THR A 13 -15.75 4.59 2.52
CA THR A 13 -16.75 4.45 1.45
C THR A 13 -16.10 4.48 0.07
N ILE A 14 -15.12 5.37 -0.14
CA ILE A 14 -14.38 5.44 -1.40
C ILE A 14 -13.61 4.13 -1.63
N ASP A 15 -12.91 3.61 -0.62
CA ASP A 15 -12.15 2.36 -0.78
C ASP A 15 -13.05 1.16 -1.08
N LEU A 16 -14.19 1.03 -0.39
CA LEU A 16 -15.13 -0.06 -0.61
C LEU A 16 -15.79 -0.02 -2.00
N ILE A 17 -16.07 1.16 -2.53
CA ILE A 17 -16.74 1.33 -3.84
C ILE A 17 -15.75 1.27 -5.01
N PHE A 18 -14.63 1.99 -4.89
CA PHE A 18 -13.71 2.22 -6.01
C PHE A 18 -12.42 1.38 -5.91
N GLY A 19 -12.09 0.86 -4.72
CA GLY A 19 -10.85 0.15 -4.46
C GLY A 19 -9.60 0.96 -4.78
N GLU A 20 -8.57 0.27 -5.25
CA GLU A 20 -7.29 0.91 -5.56
C GLU A 20 -7.25 1.48 -6.98
N PRO A 21 -6.74 2.72 -7.14
CA PRO A 21 -6.53 3.25 -8.46
C PRO A 21 -5.32 2.58 -9.12
N LYS A 22 -5.28 2.63 -10.45
CA LYS A 22 -4.17 2.05 -11.24
C LYS A 22 -2.80 2.54 -10.73
N ASN A 23 -1.80 1.65 -10.68
CA ASN A 23 -0.42 1.93 -10.22
C ASN A 23 0.27 3.16 -10.85
N ARG A 24 -0.25 3.70 -11.95
CA ARG A 24 0.25 4.94 -12.55
C ARG A 24 -0.07 6.20 -11.73
N ILE A 25 -1.16 6.20 -10.97
CA ILE A 25 -1.64 7.33 -10.16
C ILE A 25 -1.58 7.05 -8.67
N HIS A 26 -1.27 5.82 -8.25
CA HIS A 26 -1.15 5.46 -6.85
C HIS A 26 0.15 6.04 -6.24
N PRO A 27 0.09 6.83 -5.15
CA PRO A 27 1.26 7.47 -4.53
C PRO A 27 2.36 6.46 -4.14
N VAL A 28 1.99 5.36 -3.49
CA VAL A 28 2.90 4.26 -3.12
C VAL A 28 3.63 3.67 -4.33
N ALA A 29 2.93 3.44 -5.45
CA ALA A 29 3.58 2.99 -6.68
C ALA A 29 4.51 4.05 -7.29
N GLY A 30 4.22 5.34 -7.08
CA GLY A 30 5.11 6.46 -7.38
C GLY A 30 6.44 6.37 -6.61
N PHE A 31 6.38 6.13 -5.29
CA PHE A 31 7.57 5.90 -4.48
C PHE A 31 8.40 4.70 -4.97
N GLY A 32 7.75 3.58 -5.31
CA GLY A 32 8.44 2.42 -5.88
C GLY A 32 9.19 2.74 -7.19
N LYS A 33 8.60 3.56 -8.07
CA LYS A 33 9.26 4.03 -9.30
C LYS A 33 10.44 4.96 -8.99
N LEU A 34 10.28 5.86 -8.03
CA LEU A 34 11.32 6.81 -7.62
C LEU A 34 12.53 6.05 -7.07
N ILE A 35 12.29 5.08 -6.18
CA ILE A 35 13.31 4.14 -5.69
C ILE A 35 13.94 3.40 -6.88
N GLY A 36 13.13 2.84 -7.78
CA GLY A 36 13.62 2.13 -8.97
C GLY A 36 14.54 2.98 -9.85
N ILE A 37 14.24 4.25 -10.05
CA ILE A 37 15.09 5.19 -10.82
C ILE A 37 16.42 5.42 -10.11
N ILE A 38 16.39 5.67 -8.79
CA ILE A 38 17.59 5.87 -7.97
C ILE A 38 18.52 4.65 -8.06
N PHE A 39 17.94 3.43 -7.98
CA PHE A 39 18.73 2.19 -8.03
C PHE A 39 19.18 1.83 -9.45
N LYS A 40 18.35 2.04 -10.48
CA LYS A 40 18.65 1.72 -11.89
C LYS A 40 19.76 2.61 -12.46
N ASN A 41 19.91 3.83 -11.98
CA ASN A 41 21.05 4.68 -12.32
C ASN A 41 22.39 4.17 -11.77
N ASN A 42 22.42 2.97 -11.17
CA ASN A 42 23.61 2.27 -10.71
C ASN A 42 24.48 3.06 -9.71
N PHE A 43 24.05 4.24 -9.27
CA PHE A 43 24.85 5.11 -8.40
C PHE A 43 25.21 4.41 -7.07
N ILE A 44 24.25 3.67 -6.51
CA ILE A 44 24.42 2.89 -5.28
C ILE A 44 25.12 1.54 -5.53
N LEU A 45 24.90 0.93 -6.71
CA LEU A 45 25.46 -0.39 -7.05
C LEU A 45 26.91 -0.32 -7.56
N THR A 46 27.33 0.82 -8.11
CA THR A 46 28.70 1.11 -8.57
C THR A 46 29.66 1.36 -7.41
N HIS A 47 29.16 1.83 -6.26
CA HIS A 47 29.96 1.99 -5.06
C HIS A 47 30.12 0.63 -4.35
N LYS A 48 31.34 0.10 -4.37
CA LYS A 48 31.69 -1.22 -3.80
C LYS A 48 31.72 -1.27 -2.26
N SER A 49 31.75 -0.13 -1.58
CA SER A 49 31.83 -0.10 -0.11
C SER A 49 30.51 -0.50 0.54
N GLY A 50 30.54 -1.56 1.37
CA GLY A 50 29.39 -2.01 2.14
C GLY A 50 28.84 -0.95 3.11
N ILE A 51 29.67 0.01 3.55
CA ILE A 51 29.25 1.11 4.43
C ILE A 51 28.29 2.06 3.70
N PHE A 52 28.58 2.38 2.43
CA PHE A 52 27.76 3.28 1.63
C PHE A 52 26.37 2.69 1.40
N LYS A 53 26.29 1.39 1.08
CA LYS A 53 25.01 0.70 0.92
C LYS A 53 24.16 0.72 2.20
N LYS A 54 24.78 0.54 3.37
CA LYS A 54 24.09 0.63 4.67
C LYS A 54 23.55 2.04 4.95
N ILE A 55 24.38 3.06 4.75
CA ILE A 55 23.97 4.47 4.96
C ILE A 55 22.80 4.82 4.04
N TYR A 56 22.89 4.47 2.75
CA TYR A 56 21.80 4.71 1.80
C TYR A 56 20.52 3.95 2.17
N GLY A 57 20.63 2.70 2.63
CA GLY A 57 19.50 1.91 3.10
C GLY A 57 18.77 2.50 4.32
N ILE A 58 19.42 3.40 5.06
CA ILE A 58 18.83 4.13 6.19
C ILE A 58 18.30 5.50 5.75
N ILE A 59 19.12 6.28 5.05
CA ILE A 59 18.79 7.66 4.69
C ILE A 59 17.63 7.71 3.70
N LEU A 60 17.60 6.83 2.70
CA LEU A 60 16.57 6.86 1.67
C LEU A 60 15.15 6.69 2.23
N PRO A 61 14.82 5.64 3.01
CA PRO A 61 13.47 5.50 3.57
C PRO A 61 13.10 6.66 4.50
N ILE A 62 14.03 7.14 5.34
CA ILE A 62 13.78 8.31 6.20
C ILE A 62 13.42 9.54 5.37
N ALA A 63 14.20 9.82 4.32
CA ALA A 63 13.94 10.96 3.44
C ALA A 63 12.57 10.85 2.73
N LEU A 64 12.18 9.64 2.29
CA LEU A 64 10.87 9.42 1.65
C LEU A 64 9.72 9.59 2.65
N VAL A 65 9.86 9.09 3.88
CA VAL A 65 8.86 9.29 4.94
C VAL A 65 8.72 10.76 5.28
N LEU A 66 9.83 11.48 5.47
CA LEU A 66 9.81 12.92 5.74
C LEU A 66 9.19 13.70 4.58
N LEU A 67 9.52 13.37 3.34
CA LEU A 67 8.90 13.96 2.16
C LEU A 67 7.38 13.76 2.17
N CYS A 68 6.91 12.56 2.51
CA CYS A 68 5.48 12.26 2.59
C CYS A 68 4.80 13.08 3.69
N ILE A 69 5.39 13.12 4.89
CA ILE A 69 4.86 13.87 6.04
C ILE A 69 4.77 15.36 5.71
N LEU A 70 5.87 15.96 5.24
CA LEU A 70 5.91 17.39 4.91
C LEU A 70 4.93 17.74 3.80
N SER A 71 4.84 16.91 2.75
CA SER A 71 3.91 17.14 1.64
C SER A 71 2.45 17.07 2.10
N CYS A 72 2.09 16.09 2.94
CA CYS A 72 0.72 15.98 3.46
C CYS A 72 0.40 17.11 4.44
N PHE A 73 1.34 17.48 5.31
CA PHE A 73 1.17 18.56 6.28
C PHE A 73 0.94 19.91 5.60
N GLU A 74 1.79 20.28 4.63
CA GLU A 74 1.63 21.52 3.87
C GLU A 74 0.32 21.54 3.08
N LEU A 75 -0.03 20.42 2.43
CA LEU A 75 -1.29 20.31 1.68
C LEU A 75 -2.50 20.52 2.60
N LEU A 76 -2.52 19.87 3.76
CA LEU A 76 -3.62 19.99 4.72
C LEU A 76 -3.70 21.40 5.31
N ASN A 77 -2.57 22.05 5.61
CA ASN A 77 -2.56 23.44 6.09
C ASN A 77 -3.18 24.38 5.05
N ILE A 78 -2.78 24.29 3.78
CA ILE A 78 -3.32 25.13 2.69
C ILE A 78 -4.84 24.94 2.56
N ILE A 79 -5.32 23.70 2.70
CA ILE A 79 -6.75 23.40 2.53
C ILE A 79 -7.55 23.78 3.78
N SER A 80 -6.94 23.76 4.96
CA SER A 80 -7.61 24.13 6.22
C SER A 80 -8.11 25.58 6.23
N GLU A 81 -7.51 26.44 5.40
CA GLU A 81 -7.94 27.84 5.22
C GLU A 81 -9.17 27.97 4.30
N GLN A 82 -9.58 26.91 3.61
CA GLN A 82 -10.76 26.88 2.73
C GLN A 82 -12.04 26.42 3.46
N SER A 83 -13.16 26.40 2.73
CA SER A 83 -14.45 25.91 3.25
C SER A 83 -14.34 24.48 3.83
N GLY A 84 -15.04 24.20 4.93
CA GLY A 84 -14.96 22.91 5.62
C GLY A 84 -15.29 21.68 4.76
N ILE A 85 -16.11 21.84 3.71
CA ILE A 85 -16.41 20.73 2.78
C ILE A 85 -15.19 20.34 1.94
N ALA A 86 -14.45 21.31 1.41
CA ALA A 86 -13.24 21.05 0.62
C ALA A 86 -12.19 20.32 1.47
N PHE A 87 -12.04 20.73 2.73
CA PHE A 87 -11.18 20.05 3.70
C PHE A 87 -11.57 18.59 3.91
N ILE A 88 -12.87 18.29 4.10
CA ILE A 88 -13.35 16.91 4.26
C ILE A 88 -13.05 16.07 3.03
N LEU A 89 -13.38 16.57 1.83
CA LEU A 89 -13.22 15.81 0.58
C LEU A 89 -11.76 15.47 0.29
N ILE A 90 -10.87 16.46 0.40
CA ILE A 90 -9.45 16.24 0.06
C ILE A 90 -8.78 15.38 1.13
N SER A 91 -9.07 15.61 2.41
CA SER A 91 -8.55 14.78 3.50
C SER A 91 -8.99 13.32 3.36
N ALA A 92 -10.25 13.08 2.95
CA ALA A 92 -10.74 11.72 2.70
C ALA A 92 -10.04 11.04 1.52
N ILE A 93 -9.72 11.79 0.46
CA ILE A 93 -8.96 11.25 -0.68
C ILE A 93 -7.52 10.90 -0.25
N ILE A 94 -6.87 11.77 0.52
CA ILE A 94 -5.51 11.50 1.06
C ILE A 94 -5.56 10.25 1.94
N LEU A 95 -6.50 10.19 2.88
CA LEU A 95 -6.67 9.06 3.78
C LEU A 95 -7.02 7.76 3.03
N LYS A 96 -7.81 7.81 1.96
CA LYS A 96 -8.12 6.62 1.14
C LYS A 96 -6.86 5.90 0.64
N PHE A 97 -5.76 6.60 0.40
CA PHE A 97 -4.52 5.96 -0.07
C PHE A 97 -3.79 5.15 1.00
N THR A 98 -4.24 5.18 2.25
CA THR A 98 -3.74 4.32 3.33
C THR A 98 -4.61 3.09 3.56
N PHE A 99 -5.83 3.07 3.03
CA PHE A 99 -6.73 1.93 3.07
C PHE A 99 -6.55 1.00 1.88
N SER A 100 -6.68 -0.32 2.09
CA SER A 100 -6.58 -1.34 1.04
C SER A 100 -7.61 -2.48 1.19
N ILE A 101 -8.78 -2.21 1.78
CA ILE A 101 -9.81 -3.21 2.12
C ILE A 101 -10.23 -3.96 0.86
N ARG A 102 -10.61 -3.21 -0.18
CA ARG A 102 -11.12 -3.79 -1.42
C ARG A 102 -10.04 -4.55 -2.19
N ALA A 103 -8.81 -4.04 -2.23
CA ALA A 103 -7.71 -4.71 -2.89
C ALA A 103 -7.36 -6.04 -2.21
N MET A 104 -7.33 -6.08 -0.87
CA MET A 104 -7.11 -7.32 -0.13
C MET A 104 -8.21 -8.35 -0.41
N GLU A 105 -9.48 -7.93 -0.42
CA GLU A 105 -10.61 -8.78 -0.80
C GLU A 105 -10.42 -9.36 -2.21
N GLU A 106 -10.10 -8.52 -3.20
CA GLU A 106 -9.92 -8.92 -4.59
C GLU A 106 -8.79 -9.95 -4.75
N HIS A 107 -7.64 -9.72 -4.12
CA HIS A 107 -6.51 -10.65 -4.19
C HIS A 107 -6.79 -11.97 -3.46
N ALA A 108 -7.42 -11.94 -2.28
CA ALA A 108 -7.80 -13.15 -1.55
C ALA A 108 -8.85 -13.97 -2.33
N ASN A 109 -9.84 -13.30 -2.92
CA ASN A 109 -10.87 -13.94 -3.75
C ASN A 109 -10.29 -14.54 -5.02
N ALA A 110 -9.28 -13.92 -5.64
CA ALA A 110 -8.58 -14.50 -6.78
C ALA A 110 -7.96 -15.85 -6.43
N VAL A 111 -7.25 -15.95 -5.30
CA VAL A 111 -6.68 -17.23 -4.82
C VAL A 111 -7.79 -18.26 -4.56
N SER A 112 -8.83 -17.86 -3.83
CA SER A 112 -9.97 -18.73 -3.50
C SER A 112 -10.66 -19.29 -4.75
N LYS A 113 -10.87 -18.44 -5.78
CA LYS A 113 -11.48 -18.83 -7.05
C LYS A 113 -10.65 -19.88 -7.79
N GLU A 114 -9.34 -19.68 -7.89
CA GLU A 114 -8.45 -20.64 -8.56
C GLU A 114 -8.42 -21.99 -7.84
N LEU A 115 -8.40 -21.98 -6.50
CA LEU A 115 -8.46 -23.20 -5.68
C LEU A 115 -9.79 -23.96 -5.86
N ARG A 116 -10.93 -23.26 -5.87
CA ARG A 116 -12.25 -23.88 -6.13
C ARG A 116 -12.32 -24.54 -7.51
N ASN A 117 -11.63 -23.96 -8.50
CA ASN A 117 -11.52 -24.52 -9.85
C ASN A 117 -10.46 -25.64 -9.97
N ARG A 118 -9.81 -26.05 -8.87
CA ARG A 118 -8.69 -27.00 -8.84
C ARG A 118 -7.50 -26.56 -9.71
N ASN A 119 -7.37 -25.27 -9.98
CA ASN A 119 -6.27 -24.71 -10.77
C ASN A 119 -5.11 -24.29 -9.85
N ILE A 120 -4.26 -25.25 -9.49
CA ILE A 120 -3.11 -25.00 -8.61
C ILE A 120 -2.11 -24.02 -9.24
N MET A 121 -1.91 -24.06 -10.55
CA MET A 121 -1.00 -23.11 -11.22
C MET A 121 -1.54 -21.68 -11.16
N GLY A 122 -2.83 -21.49 -11.40
CA GLY A 122 -3.50 -20.21 -11.22
C GLY A 122 -3.38 -19.70 -9.79
N ALA A 123 -3.66 -20.57 -8.80
CA ALA A 123 -3.60 -20.21 -7.39
C ALA A 123 -2.17 -19.81 -6.95
N ARG A 124 -1.12 -20.45 -7.48
CA ARG A 124 0.29 -20.07 -7.25
C ARG A 124 0.63 -18.69 -7.81
N ASN A 125 0.08 -18.35 -8.97
CA ASN A 125 0.26 -17.03 -9.57
C ASN A 125 -0.50 -15.98 -8.76
N SER A 126 -1.76 -16.23 -8.40
CA SER A 126 -2.55 -15.30 -7.58
C SER A 126 -1.90 -15.05 -6.21
N VAL A 127 -1.43 -16.11 -5.53
CA VAL A 127 -0.81 -15.94 -4.20
C VAL A 127 0.55 -15.26 -4.29
N SER A 128 1.28 -15.35 -5.41
CA SER A 128 2.52 -14.59 -5.61
C SER A 128 2.33 -13.07 -5.68
N MET A 129 1.10 -12.61 -5.89
CA MET A 129 0.78 -11.18 -5.82
C MET A 129 0.56 -10.71 -4.37
N LEU A 130 0.39 -11.64 -3.42
CA LEU A 130 0.19 -11.36 -2.00
C LEU A 130 1.47 -11.53 -1.17
N VAL A 131 2.33 -12.49 -1.55
CA VAL A 131 3.53 -12.83 -0.78
C VAL A 131 4.82 -12.35 -1.45
N GLY A 132 5.82 -12.01 -0.64
CA GLY A 132 7.18 -11.71 -1.10
C GLY A 132 8.09 -12.92 -1.36
N ARG A 133 7.61 -14.16 -1.15
CA ARG A 133 8.40 -15.41 -1.27
C ARG A 133 8.09 -16.19 -2.55
N GLU A 134 8.97 -17.13 -2.91
CA GLU A 134 8.76 -18.00 -4.08
C GLU A 134 7.53 -18.92 -3.89
N THR A 135 6.64 -18.94 -4.90
CA THR A 135 5.37 -19.68 -4.82
C THR A 135 5.27 -20.90 -5.73
N LYS A 136 6.26 -21.11 -6.62
CA LYS A 136 6.20 -22.09 -7.72
C LYS A 136 5.97 -23.53 -7.26
N ASN A 137 6.47 -23.87 -6.07
CA ASN A 137 6.42 -25.24 -5.54
C ASN A 137 5.41 -25.41 -4.39
N LEU A 138 4.58 -24.39 -4.09
CA LEU A 138 3.62 -24.48 -2.99
C LEU A 138 2.53 -25.50 -3.32
N ASN A 139 2.21 -26.37 -2.37
CA ASN A 139 1.02 -27.20 -2.44
C ASN A 139 -0.23 -26.40 -2.04
N GLU A 140 -1.42 -26.97 -2.24
CA GLU A 140 -2.70 -26.32 -1.94
C GLU A 140 -2.78 -25.79 -0.50
N LYS A 141 -2.38 -26.59 0.50
CA LYS A 141 -2.41 -26.17 1.91
C LYS A 141 -1.48 -24.99 2.18
N GLN A 142 -0.29 -24.99 1.57
CA GLN A 142 0.67 -23.90 1.69
C GLN A 142 0.17 -22.63 1.00
N ILE A 143 -0.53 -22.74 -0.14
CA ILE A 143 -1.17 -21.60 -0.81
C ILE A 143 -2.24 -20.98 0.08
N ILE A 144 -3.12 -21.79 0.67
CA ILE A 144 -4.16 -21.33 1.60
C ILE A 144 -3.52 -20.64 2.81
N SER A 145 -2.54 -21.29 3.43
CA SER A 145 -1.82 -20.72 4.58
C SER A 145 -1.17 -19.39 4.24
N ALA A 146 -0.49 -19.30 3.09
CA ALA A 146 0.16 -18.09 2.62
C ALA A 146 -0.84 -16.94 2.38
N ALA A 147 -1.99 -17.23 1.78
CA ALA A 147 -3.03 -16.23 1.56
C ALA A 147 -3.61 -15.71 2.90
N ILE A 148 -3.91 -16.60 3.85
CA ILE A 148 -4.43 -16.22 5.17
C ILE A 148 -3.40 -15.41 5.95
N GLU A 149 -2.14 -15.85 5.95
CA GLU A 149 -1.01 -15.16 6.59
C GLU A 149 -0.90 -13.72 6.06
N SER A 150 -0.83 -13.55 4.73
CA SER A 150 -0.72 -12.22 4.11
C SER A 150 -1.94 -11.34 4.33
N VAL A 151 -3.16 -11.87 4.29
CA VAL A 151 -4.35 -11.07 4.58
C VAL A 151 -4.38 -10.65 6.05
N SER A 152 -3.98 -11.53 6.96
CA SER A 152 -3.96 -11.24 8.40
C SER A 152 -2.92 -10.18 8.75
N GLU A 153 -1.73 -10.26 8.16
CA GLU A 153 -0.66 -9.27 8.34
C GLU A 153 -1.08 -7.90 7.78
N ASN A 154 -1.60 -7.87 6.54
CA ASN A 154 -2.01 -6.62 5.90
C ASN A 154 -3.30 -6.01 6.48
N LEU A 155 -4.10 -6.77 7.23
CA LEU A 155 -5.29 -6.22 7.90
C LEU A 155 -4.92 -5.14 8.91
N VAL A 156 -3.80 -5.30 9.61
CA VAL A 156 -3.33 -4.30 10.57
C VAL A 156 -2.89 -3.04 9.83
N ASP A 157 -2.02 -3.19 8.83
CA ASP A 157 -1.41 -2.05 8.14
C ASP A 157 -2.36 -1.33 7.18
N GLY A 158 -3.23 -2.08 6.51
CA GLY A 158 -4.16 -1.56 5.48
C GLY A 158 -5.55 -1.19 5.98
N ILE A 159 -5.87 -1.44 7.26
CA ILE A 159 -7.17 -1.09 7.86
C ILE A 159 -7.01 -0.54 9.27
N MET A 160 -6.51 -1.35 10.21
CA MET A 160 -6.59 -0.99 11.63
C MET A 160 -5.72 0.22 11.98
N SER A 161 -4.48 0.26 11.49
CA SER A 161 -3.56 1.36 11.72
C SER A 161 -4.12 2.68 11.16
N PRO A 162 -4.58 2.76 9.90
CA PRO A 162 -5.27 3.94 9.39
C PRO A 162 -6.51 4.38 10.18
N VAL A 163 -7.38 3.45 10.60
CA VAL A 163 -8.58 3.80 11.39
C VAL A 163 -8.20 4.38 12.74
N PHE A 164 -7.16 3.84 13.37
CA PHE A 164 -6.81 4.18 14.76
C PHE A 164 -5.91 5.41 14.88
N TYR A 165 -4.99 5.63 13.93
CA TYR A 165 -3.97 6.67 14.00
C TYR A 165 -4.20 7.90 13.11
N PHE A 166 -5.27 7.92 12.31
CA PHE A 166 -5.64 9.09 11.50
C PHE A 166 -6.07 10.29 12.35
#